data_AF-A0A959SAZ8-F1
#
_entry.id   AF-A0A959SAZ8-F1
#
_cell.length_a   1.000
_cell.length_b   1.000
_cell.length_c   1.000
_cell.angle_alpha   90.00
_cell.angle_beta   90.00
_cell.angle_gamma   90.00
#
_symmetry.space_group_name_H-M   'P 1'
#
loop_
_entity.id
_entity.type
_entity.pdbx_description
1 polymer ?
#
loop_
_entity_poly.entity_id
_entity_poly.type
_entity_poly.pdbx_seq_one_letter_code
_entity_poly.pdbx_strand_id
1 'polypeptide(L)'
;TKEKCKYITLLAKDRMVLSEVGSKESGILISPAKWVNMMRTELDAGSWKVIAEARESGTVGIYRPSGHAHTTLVNKILAKIPAKDILWEAPQKSQQVWFIKQIGANVNLGNIAAEEVIPLETLRLGLRGDTFFQYLPEEVAEKLRQVNPKA
;
A
#
# COMPACT_ATOMS: atom_id res chain seq x y z
N THR A 1 -5.23 -18.97 10.02
CA THR A 1 -4.86 -17.86 10.93
C THR A 1 -4.11 -18.32 12.16
N LYS A 2 -4.65 -19.20 13.02
CA LYS A 2 -3.95 -19.64 14.26
C LYS A 2 -2.60 -20.31 14.01
N GLU A 3 -2.52 -21.23 13.04
CA GLU A 3 -1.27 -21.91 12.70
C GLU A 3 -0.22 -20.96 12.13
N LYS A 4 -0.61 -20.10 11.20
CA LYS A 4 0.25 -19.02 10.68
C LYS A 4 0.84 -18.17 11.81
N CYS A 5 0.02 -17.75 12.78
CA CYS A 5 0.50 -16.98 13.93
C CYS A 5 1.52 -17.76 14.78
N LYS A 6 1.36 -19.08 14.95
CA LYS A 6 2.37 -19.90 15.64
C LYS A 6 3.72 -19.86 14.93
N TYR A 7 3.74 -19.96 13.60
CA TYR A 7 4.97 -19.85 12.81
C TYR A 7 5.60 -18.46 12.91
N ILE A 8 4.79 -17.40 12.84
CA ILE A 8 5.26 -16.02 13.04
C ILE A 8 5.94 -15.89 14.41
N THR A 9 5.28 -16.31 15.49
CA THR A 9 5.83 -16.24 16.85
C THR A 9 7.10 -17.07 17.02
N LEU A 10 7.20 -18.23 16.36
CA LEU A 10 8.40 -19.06 16.42
C LEU A 10 9.58 -18.39 15.71
N LEU A 11 9.37 -17.91 14.48
CA LEU A 11 10.42 -17.34 13.62
C LEU A 11 10.83 -15.93 14.06
N ALA A 12 9.91 -15.17 14.66
CA ALA A 12 10.20 -13.81 15.15
C ALA A 12 11.21 -13.77 16.31
N LYS A 13 11.54 -14.92 16.92
CA LYS A 13 12.56 -15.01 17.98
C LYS A 13 13.97 -14.70 17.47
N ASP A 14 14.27 -15.05 16.23
CA ASP A 14 15.63 -14.97 15.67
C ASP A 14 15.67 -14.43 14.23
N ARG A 15 14.52 -14.09 13.64
CA ARG A 15 14.41 -13.52 12.29
C ARG A 15 13.44 -12.33 12.27
N MET A 16 13.67 -11.43 11.32
CA MET A 16 12.69 -10.40 10.98
C MET A 16 11.61 -11.03 10.08
N VAL A 17 10.39 -11.12 10.60
CA VAL A 17 9.28 -11.76 9.89
C VAL A 17 8.41 -10.71 9.21
N LEU A 18 8.22 -10.84 7.90
CA LEU A 18 7.13 -10.19 7.19
C LEU A 18 6.04 -11.24 6.93
N SER A 19 4.80 -10.90 7.25
CA SER A 19 3.66 -11.77 6.96
C SER A 19 2.72 -11.10 5.97
N GLU A 20 1.93 -11.88 5.22
CA GLU A 20 1.07 -11.36 4.16
C GLU A 20 -0.40 -11.68 4.40
N VAL A 21 -1.25 -10.66 4.39
CA VAL A 21 -2.71 -10.82 4.45
C VAL A 21 -3.26 -10.57 3.05
N GLY A 22 -4.09 -11.51 2.58
CA GLY A 22 -4.57 -11.55 1.20
C GLY A 22 -5.42 -12.78 0.94
N SER A 23 -5.90 -12.91 -0.30
CA SER A 23 -6.56 -14.13 -0.76
C SER A 23 -5.86 -14.65 -2.01
N LYS A 24 -5.39 -15.90 -1.94
CA LYS A 24 -4.74 -16.53 -3.08
C LYS A 24 -5.72 -17.05 -4.15
N GLU A 25 -7.01 -17.09 -3.85
CA GLU A 25 -8.04 -17.53 -4.78
C GLU A 25 -8.78 -16.32 -5.34
N SER A 26 -8.79 -16.23 -6.67
CA SER A 26 -9.54 -15.21 -7.40
C SER A 26 -11.03 -15.37 -7.10
N GLY A 27 -11.67 -14.31 -6.57
CA GLY A 27 -13.10 -14.29 -6.28
C GLY A 27 -13.46 -14.41 -4.79
N ILE A 28 -12.51 -14.75 -3.91
CA ILE A 28 -12.77 -14.70 -2.46
C ILE A 28 -12.67 -13.25 -1.98
N LEU A 29 -13.81 -12.69 -1.59
CA LEU A 29 -13.89 -11.38 -0.97
C LEU A 29 -13.74 -11.49 0.55
N ILE A 30 -12.63 -11.00 1.10
CA ILE A 30 -12.42 -10.89 2.54
C ILE A 30 -12.99 -9.55 3.01
N SER A 31 -13.87 -9.59 4.01
CA SER A 31 -14.45 -8.35 4.55
C SER A 31 -13.38 -7.45 5.19
N PRO A 32 -13.54 -6.11 5.16
CA PRO A 32 -12.58 -5.20 5.78
C PRO A 32 -12.30 -5.47 7.27
N ALA A 33 -13.32 -5.89 8.02
CA ALA A 33 -13.16 -6.25 9.43
C ALA A 33 -12.26 -7.48 9.60
N LYS A 34 -12.38 -8.46 8.71
CA LYS A 34 -11.54 -9.66 8.73
C LYS A 34 -10.11 -9.35 8.31
N TRP A 35 -9.89 -8.46 7.34
CA TRP A 35 -8.57 -7.92 7.01
C TRP A 35 -7.88 -7.30 8.22
N VAL A 36 -8.54 -6.34 8.88
CA VAL A 36 -8.01 -5.68 10.08
C VAL A 36 -7.68 -6.69 11.17
N ASN A 37 -8.57 -7.65 11.42
CA ASN A 37 -8.35 -8.67 12.42
C ASN A 37 -7.14 -9.56 12.08
N MET A 38 -7.02 -10.02 10.83
CA MET A 38 -5.88 -10.82 10.39
C MET A 38 -4.56 -10.06 10.54
N MET A 39 -4.49 -8.84 10.02
CA MET A 39 -3.28 -8.01 10.09
C MET A 39 -2.88 -7.72 11.54
N ARG A 40 -3.84 -7.38 12.41
CA ARG A 40 -3.58 -7.17 13.83
C ARG A 40 -3.06 -8.45 14.51
N THR A 41 -3.71 -9.59 14.29
CA THR A 41 -3.27 -10.85 14.90
C THR A 41 -1.87 -11.27 14.45
N GLU A 42 -1.45 -10.91 13.24
CA GLU A 42 -0.12 -11.23 12.74
C GLU A 42 0.95 -10.26 13.28
N LEU A 43 0.63 -8.98 13.42
CA LEU A 43 1.49 -8.01 14.12
C LEU A 43 1.67 -8.44 15.59
N ASP A 44 0.58 -8.76 16.29
CA ASP A 44 0.60 -9.21 17.69
C ASP A 44 1.40 -10.52 17.85
N ALA A 45 1.43 -11.37 16.83
CA ALA A 45 2.20 -12.62 16.83
C ALA A 45 3.72 -12.40 16.65
N GLY A 46 4.16 -11.21 16.23
CA GLY A 46 5.57 -10.85 16.09
C GLY A 46 6.00 -10.43 14.69
N SER A 47 5.08 -10.23 13.73
CA SER A 47 5.45 -9.70 12.41
C SER A 47 6.02 -8.29 12.53
N TRP A 48 7.16 -8.04 11.89
CA TRP A 48 7.76 -6.71 11.80
C TRP A 48 6.90 -5.75 10.98
N LYS A 49 6.35 -6.26 9.87
CA LYS A 49 5.32 -5.59 9.05
C LYS A 49 4.38 -6.63 8.47
N VAL A 50 3.17 -6.18 8.14
CA VAL A 50 2.21 -6.99 7.39
C VAL A 50 2.08 -6.46 5.98
N ILE A 51 2.25 -7.35 5.01
CA ILE A 51 2.06 -7.11 3.59
C ILE A 51 0.56 -7.14 3.29
N ALA A 52 0.07 -6.10 2.62
CA ALA A 52 -1.26 -6.07 2.06
C ALA A 52 -1.21 -6.53 0.59
N GLU A 53 -1.70 -7.74 0.33
CA GLU A 53 -1.54 -8.45 -0.95
C GLU A 53 -2.36 -7.85 -2.10
N ALA A 54 -1.74 -7.91 -3.28
CA ALA A 54 -2.24 -7.49 -4.57
C ALA A 54 -1.68 -8.29 -5.76
N ARG A 55 -0.65 -9.12 -5.54
CA ARG A 55 0.15 -9.83 -6.56
C ARG A 55 0.84 -8.88 -7.54
N GLU A 56 1.53 -9.45 -8.51
CA GLU A 56 2.22 -8.71 -9.58
C GLU A 56 1.25 -7.98 -10.52
N SER A 57 0.06 -8.53 -10.77
CA SER A 57 -0.94 -7.89 -11.63
C SER A 57 -1.55 -6.63 -11.00
N GLY A 58 -1.59 -6.54 -9.66
CA GLY A 58 -2.22 -5.43 -8.96
C GLY A 58 -3.73 -5.34 -9.19
N THR A 59 -4.41 -6.45 -9.46
CA THR A 59 -5.86 -6.49 -9.80
C THR A 59 -6.70 -7.29 -8.80
N VAL A 60 -6.09 -7.72 -7.69
CA VAL A 60 -6.72 -8.52 -6.64
C VAL A 60 -6.44 -7.92 -5.26
N GLY A 61 -7.00 -8.54 -4.21
CA GLY A 61 -6.73 -8.19 -2.82
C GLY A 61 -7.19 -6.76 -2.49
N ILE A 62 -6.22 -5.86 -2.26
CA ILE A 62 -6.49 -4.44 -1.98
C ILE A 62 -6.88 -3.61 -3.21
N TYR A 63 -6.92 -4.22 -4.39
CA TYR A 63 -7.35 -3.58 -5.64
C TYR A 63 -8.65 -4.16 -6.19
N ARG A 64 -9.34 -3.36 -7.00
CA ARG A 64 -10.42 -3.82 -7.87
C ARG A 64 -9.84 -4.53 -9.11
N PRO A 65 -10.64 -5.33 -9.84
CA PRO A 65 -10.20 -5.93 -11.11
C PRO A 65 -9.68 -4.92 -12.14
N SER A 66 -10.11 -3.66 -12.04
CA SER A 66 -9.62 -2.54 -12.86
C SER A 66 -8.25 -1.99 -12.44
N GLY A 67 -7.59 -2.56 -11.43
CA GLY A 67 -6.31 -2.09 -10.89
C GLY A 67 -6.40 -0.88 -9.96
N HIS A 68 -7.59 -0.30 -9.79
CA HIS A 68 -7.82 0.82 -8.89
C HIS A 68 -7.83 0.38 -7.43
N ALA A 69 -7.24 1.17 -6.56
CA ALA A 69 -7.23 0.92 -5.12
C ALA A 69 -8.66 0.76 -4.58
N HIS A 70 -8.89 -0.26 -3.75
CA HIS A 70 -10.14 -0.41 -3.02
C HIS A 70 -10.15 0.58 -1.85
N THR A 71 -10.36 1.87 -2.12
CA THR A 71 -10.25 2.98 -1.16
C THR A 71 -10.96 2.72 0.17
N THR A 72 -12.20 2.21 0.15
CA THR A 72 -12.94 1.91 1.38
C THR A 72 -12.27 0.84 2.26
N LEU A 73 -11.63 -0.16 1.66
CA LEU A 73 -10.92 -1.21 2.37
C LEU A 73 -9.63 -0.63 2.97
N VAL A 74 -8.82 0.04 2.15
CA VAL A 74 -7.57 0.67 2.59
C VAL A 74 -7.80 1.65 3.74
N ASN A 75 -8.80 2.53 3.62
CA ASN A 75 -9.11 3.49 4.68
C ASN A 75 -9.57 2.83 5.98
N LYS A 76 -10.33 1.72 5.89
CA LYS A 76 -10.72 0.94 7.07
C LYS A 76 -9.53 0.26 7.75
N ILE A 77 -8.53 -0.16 6.98
CA ILE A 77 -7.27 -0.70 7.50
C ILE A 77 -6.48 0.41 8.19
N LEU A 78 -6.24 1.53 7.50
CA LEU A 78 -5.48 2.68 8.03
C LEU A 78 -6.11 3.30 9.29
N ALA A 79 -7.43 3.21 9.44
CA ALA A 79 -8.12 3.67 10.64
C ALA A 79 -7.85 2.80 11.89
N LYS A 80 -7.26 1.61 11.73
CA LYS A 80 -7.09 0.61 12.81
C LYS A 80 -5.67 0.08 12.96
N ILE A 81 -4.82 0.28 11.96
CA ILE A 81 -3.44 -0.21 11.90
C ILE A 81 -2.55 0.93 11.41
N PRO A 82 -1.44 1.25 12.11
CA PRO A 82 -0.54 2.30 11.69
C PRO A 82 0.08 2.00 10.31
N ALA A 83 0.08 3.00 9.42
CA ALA A 83 0.62 2.84 8.06
C ALA A 83 2.08 2.37 8.03
N LYS A 84 2.88 2.77 9.03
CA LYS A 84 4.29 2.38 9.17
C LYS A 84 4.49 0.88 9.37
N ASP A 85 3.48 0.17 9.86
CA ASP A 85 3.54 -1.28 10.15
C ASP A 85 2.99 -2.12 8.99
N ILE A 86 2.59 -1.47 7.88
CA ILE A 86 2.04 -2.09 6.68
C ILE A 86 3.01 -1.88 5.52
N LEU A 87 3.20 -2.91 4.70
CA LEU A 87 3.83 -2.83 3.39
C LEU A 87 2.77 -3.09 2.32
N TRP A 88 2.50 -2.10 1.46
CA TRP A 88 1.46 -2.21 0.45
C TRP A 88 2.05 -2.71 -0.86
N GLU A 89 1.59 -3.83 -1.38
CA GLU A 89 1.98 -4.24 -2.73
C GLU A 89 1.39 -3.26 -3.74
N ALA A 90 2.24 -2.61 -4.54
CA ALA A 90 1.85 -1.59 -5.51
C ALA A 90 2.68 -1.72 -6.79
N PRO A 91 2.52 -2.82 -7.55
CA PRO A 91 3.34 -3.11 -8.73
C PRO A 91 3.20 -2.06 -9.84
N GLN A 92 2.04 -1.41 -9.97
CA GLN A 92 1.76 -0.47 -11.06
C GLN A 92 2.03 0.99 -10.65
N LYS A 93 2.54 1.81 -11.58
CA LYS A 93 2.80 3.25 -11.35
C LYS A 93 1.60 3.98 -10.73
N SER A 94 0.40 3.75 -11.26
CA SER A 94 -0.84 4.40 -10.77
C SER A 94 -1.13 4.08 -9.30
N GLN A 95 -0.75 2.88 -8.85
CA GLN A 95 -0.94 2.41 -7.48
C GLN A 95 0.10 3.03 -6.53
N GLN A 96 1.35 3.12 -6.98
CA GLN A 96 2.43 3.82 -6.26
C GLN A 96 2.05 5.30 -6.03
N VAL A 97 1.63 5.99 -7.10
CA VAL A 97 1.15 7.39 -7.04
C VAL A 97 0.01 7.53 -6.04
N TRP A 98 -0.97 6.62 -6.09
CA TRP A 98 -2.12 6.67 -5.21
C TRP A 98 -1.71 6.58 -3.75
N PHE A 99 -0.87 5.61 -3.38
CA PHE A 99 -0.41 5.45 -2.00
C PHE A 99 0.46 6.62 -1.52
N ILE A 100 1.33 7.16 -2.39
CA ILE A 100 2.13 8.35 -2.06
C ILE A 100 1.22 9.54 -1.76
N LYS A 101 0.15 9.74 -2.53
CA LYS A 101 -0.82 10.83 -2.29
C LYS A 101 -1.66 10.61 -1.03
N GLN A 102 -2.03 9.36 -0.74
CA GLN A 102 -2.88 9.05 0.42
C GLN A 102 -2.13 9.02 1.75
N ILE A 103 -0.89 8.52 1.77
CA ILE A 103 -0.13 8.24 3.00
C ILE A 103 1.11 9.14 3.12
N GLY A 104 1.65 9.61 2.00
CA GLY A 104 2.84 10.45 1.94
C GLY A 104 4.05 9.74 1.32
N ALA A 105 5.13 10.52 1.12
CA ALA A 105 6.36 10.09 0.45
C ALA A 105 7.04 8.88 1.12
N ASN A 106 6.79 8.64 2.41
CA ASN A 106 7.44 7.60 3.20
C ASN A 106 6.60 6.32 3.34
N VAL A 107 5.55 6.15 2.53
CA VAL A 107 4.75 4.91 2.51
C VAL A 107 5.62 3.70 2.13
N ASN A 108 5.49 2.59 2.86
CA ASN A 108 6.18 1.35 2.51
C ASN A 108 5.46 0.67 1.33
N LEU A 109 6.15 0.46 0.22
CA LEU A 109 5.62 -0.20 -0.97
C LEU A 109 6.42 -1.45 -1.31
N GLY A 110 5.74 -2.49 -1.80
CA GLY A 110 6.33 -3.75 -2.28
C GLY A 110 5.88 -4.11 -3.68
N ASN A 111 6.42 -5.21 -4.20
CA ASN A 111 6.28 -5.65 -5.61
C ASN A 111 6.67 -4.56 -6.62
N ILE A 112 7.64 -3.73 -6.28
CA ILE A 112 8.18 -2.74 -7.22
C ILE A 112 9.10 -3.46 -8.20
N ALA A 113 8.79 -3.36 -9.50
CA ALA A 113 9.66 -3.86 -10.56
C ALA A 113 11.05 -3.21 -10.48
N ALA A 114 12.09 -3.94 -10.84
CA ALA A 114 13.48 -3.48 -10.67
C ALA A 114 13.75 -2.17 -11.44
N GLU A 115 13.19 -2.06 -12.64
CA GLU A 115 13.24 -0.88 -13.50
C GLU A 115 12.42 0.32 -12.96
N GLU A 116 11.45 0.07 -12.07
CA GLU A 116 10.59 1.10 -11.48
C GLU A 116 11.15 1.69 -10.18
N VAL A 117 12.31 1.23 -9.68
CA VAL A 117 12.92 1.74 -8.44
C VAL A 117 13.26 3.24 -8.54
N ILE A 118 13.95 3.65 -9.60
CA ILE A 118 14.27 5.07 -9.82
C ILE A 118 12.99 5.89 -10.11
N PRO A 119 12.09 5.45 -11.02
CA PRO A 119 10.79 6.09 -11.20
C PRO A 119 10.00 6.28 -9.89
N LEU A 120 9.97 5.30 -9.01
CA LEU A 120 9.32 5.41 -7.70
C LEU A 120 9.95 6.48 -6.83
N GLU A 121 11.29 6.55 -6.78
CA GLU A 121 11.95 7.60 -5.99
C GLU A 121 11.64 9.01 -6.53
N THR A 122 11.59 9.18 -7.86
CA THR A 122 11.16 10.46 -8.44
C THR A 122 9.72 10.81 -8.09
N LEU A 123 8.83 9.81 -7.94
CA LEU A 123 7.47 10.03 -7.46
C LEU A 123 7.47 10.49 -5.98
N ARG A 124 8.29 9.87 -5.13
CA ARG A 124 8.40 10.24 -3.70
C ARG A 124 8.94 11.65 -3.51
N LEU A 125 9.85 12.10 -4.38
CA LEU A 125 10.46 13.43 -4.31
C LEU A 125 9.65 14.53 -5.04
N GLY A 126 8.55 14.20 -5.72
CA GLY A 126 7.80 15.16 -6.53
C GLY A 126 8.52 15.59 -7.81
N LEU A 127 9.47 14.80 -8.30
CA LEU A 127 10.23 15.09 -9.52
C LEU A 127 9.55 14.54 -10.79
N ARG A 128 8.37 13.94 -10.65
CA ARG A 128 7.56 13.42 -11.76
C ARG A 128 6.17 14.06 -11.72
N GLY A 129 5.60 14.31 -12.91
CA GLY A 129 4.36 15.08 -13.06
C GLY A 129 3.19 14.60 -12.19
N ASP A 130 3.10 13.29 -11.94
CA ASP A 130 2.04 12.70 -11.12
C ASP A 130 2.01 13.23 -9.66
N THR A 131 3.17 13.60 -9.10
CA THR A 131 3.36 14.06 -7.71
C THR A 131 4.03 15.43 -7.61
N PHE A 132 4.30 16.10 -8.75
CA PHE A 132 4.98 17.41 -8.79
C PHE A 132 4.36 18.46 -7.88
N PHE A 133 3.03 18.59 -7.93
CA PHE A 133 2.31 19.58 -7.12
C PHE A 133 2.06 19.13 -5.67
N GLN A 134 2.50 17.94 -5.26
CA GLN A 134 2.24 17.40 -3.92
C GLN A 134 3.07 18.08 -2.82
N TYR A 135 4.25 18.59 -3.18
CA TYR A 135 5.23 19.14 -2.23
C TYR A 135 5.54 20.62 -2.47
N LEU A 136 4.87 21.25 -3.44
CA LEU A 136 4.99 22.68 -3.66
C LEU A 136 4.13 23.44 -2.65
N PRO A 137 4.55 24.66 -2.24
CA PRO A 137 3.67 25.57 -1.52
C PRO A 137 2.38 25.80 -2.32
N GLU A 138 1.25 25.88 -1.63
CA GLU A 138 -0.08 25.96 -2.25
C GLU A 138 -0.18 27.12 -3.25
N GLU A 139 0.33 28.30 -2.88
CA GLU A 139 0.36 29.48 -3.75
C GLU A 139 1.14 29.26 -5.05
N VAL A 140 2.22 28.47 -5.01
CA VAL A 140 3.04 28.15 -6.19
C VAL A 140 2.31 27.12 -7.05
N ALA A 141 1.71 26.11 -6.41
CA ALA A 141 0.95 25.09 -7.10
C ALA A 141 -0.27 25.68 -7.83
N GLU A 142 -1.01 26.60 -7.22
CA GLU A 142 -2.16 27.27 -7.85
C GLU A 142 -1.76 28.11 -9.06
N LYS A 143 -0.65 28.85 -8.98
CA LYS A 143 -0.14 29.67 -10.10
C LYS A 143 0.33 28.83 -11.29
N LEU A 144 0.92 27.66 -11.02
CA LEU A 144 1.52 26.79 -12.04
C LEU A 144 0.58 25.72 -12.59
N ARG A 145 -0.50 25.38 -11.87
CA ARG A 145 -1.54 24.51 -12.42
C ARG A 145 -2.18 25.23 -13.60
N GLN A 146 -1.94 24.73 -14.81
CA GLN A 146 -2.73 25.13 -15.97
C GLN A 146 -4.15 24.64 -15.74
N VAL A 147 -5.00 25.52 -15.19
CA VAL A 147 -6.43 25.27 -15.09
C VAL A 147 -6.94 25.28 -16.52
N ASN A 148 -7.26 24.11 -17.07
CA ASN A 148 -7.98 24.06 -18.33
C ASN A 148 -9.41 24.57 -18.00
N PRO A 149 -9.85 25.77 -18.44
CA PRO A 149 -11.07 26.36 -17.92
C PRO A 149 -12.35 25.64 -18.36
N LYS A 150 -12.24 24.60 -19.19
CA LYS A 150 -13.37 23.84 -19.75
C LYS A 150 -12.96 22.38 -20.03
N ALA A 151 -13.50 21.46 -19.25
CA ALA A 151 -13.83 20.09 -19.64
C ALA A 151 -15.02 19.63 -18.78
#